data_AF-A0A235EFQ1-F1
#
_entry.id   AF-A0A235EFQ1-F1
#
_cell.length_a   1.000
_cell.length_b   1.000
_cell.length_c   1.000
_cell.angle_alpha   90.00
_cell.angle_beta   90.00
_cell.angle_gamma   90.00
#
_symmetry.space_group_name_H-M   'P 1'
#
loop_
_entity.id
_entity.type
_entity.pdbx_description
1 polymer ?
#
loop_
_entity_poly.entity_id
_entity_poly.type
_entity_poly.pdbx_seq_one_letter_code
_entity_poly.pdbx_strand_id
1 'polypeptide(L)'
;MGVILQILGLIITFTMAMEALRRFGIDVGWLNPLAFFRRRAWAKKVTTPPLYALEHPVDVVAVMALAMVQATGAVTVEQKEGVLALLRQHLGLGDADANNLWVASSHMLRNRALAPTEVPAVLERSIEKFTDYHVQTLRSVMQGAAQIVPPTSAAQQQLLEAVDACFAKKQAAARPWAG
;
A
#
# COMPACT_ATOMS: atom_id res chain seq x y z
N MET A 1 -46.55 -2.28 33.72
CA MET A 1 -46.31 -3.66 34.22
C MET A 1 -46.42 -4.73 33.13
N GLY A 2 -47.35 -4.65 32.16
CA GLY A 2 -47.48 -5.67 31.10
C GLY A 2 -46.36 -5.68 30.04
N VAL A 3 -45.84 -4.51 29.66
CA VAL A 3 -44.78 -4.39 28.63
C VAL A 3 -43.47 -5.05 29.06
N ILE A 4 -43.13 -4.97 30.35
CA ILE A 4 -41.93 -5.60 30.91
C ILE A 4 -42.05 -7.13 30.83
N LEU A 5 -43.23 -7.69 31.13
CA LEU A 5 -43.51 -9.12 31.02
C LEU A 5 -43.49 -9.60 29.56
N GLN A 6 -43.99 -8.79 28.63
CA GLN A 6 -43.93 -9.10 27.19
C GLN A 6 -42.50 -9.09 26.66
N ILE A 7 -41.69 -8.11 27.07
CA ILE A 7 -40.27 -8.04 26.73
C ILE A 7 -39.53 -9.25 27.33
N LEU A 8 -39.82 -9.60 28.58
CA LEU A 8 -39.20 -10.76 29.23
C LEU A 8 -39.59 -12.06 28.54
N GLY A 9 -40.86 -12.23 28.16
CA GLY A 9 -41.34 -13.37 27.41
C GLY A 9 -40.70 -13.48 26.02
N LEU A 10 -40.53 -12.35 25.33
CA LEU A 10 -39.85 -12.26 24.04
C LEU A 10 -38.38 -12.67 24.15
N ILE A 11 -37.67 -12.18 25.17
CA ILE A 11 -36.27 -12.53 25.41
C ILE A 11 -36.13 -14.04 25.66
N ILE A 12 -36.99 -14.62 26.51
CA ILE A 12 -36.93 -16.05 26.83
C ILE A 12 -37.19 -16.92 25.59
N THR A 13 -38.23 -16.59 24.81
CA THR A 13 -38.54 -17.32 23.57
C THR A 13 -37.43 -17.16 22.52
N PHE A 14 -36.84 -15.98 22.41
CA PHE A 14 -35.71 -15.73 21.53
C PHE A 14 -34.45 -16.51 21.95
N THR A 15 -34.15 -16.56 23.25
CA THR A 15 -33.04 -17.36 23.78
C THR A 15 -33.26 -18.86 23.53
N MET A 16 -34.48 -19.37 23.74
CA MET A 16 -34.80 -20.77 23.44
C MET A 16 -34.72 -21.09 21.94
N ALA A 17 -35.15 -20.18 21.07
CA ALA A 17 -35.03 -20.35 19.63
C ALA A 17 -33.55 -20.41 19.21
N MET A 18 -32.69 -19.51 19.72
CA MET A 18 -31.25 -19.55 19.44
C MET A 18 -30.57 -20.83 19.95
N GLU A 19 -30.95 -21.32 21.13
CA GLU A 19 -30.42 -22.57 21.69
C GLU A 19 -30.88 -23.80 20.88
N ALA A 20 -32.12 -23.81 20.38
CA ALA A 20 -32.59 -24.84 19.47
C ALA A 20 -31.80 -24.84 18.15
N LEU A 21 -31.56 -23.65 17.56
CA LEU A 21 -30.73 -23.48 16.36
C LEU A 21 -29.31 -24.01 16.56
N ARG A 22 -28.69 -23.75 17.72
CA ARG A 22 -27.37 -24.30 18.09
C ARG A 22 -27.37 -25.83 18.18
N ARG A 23 -28.44 -26.43 18.73
CA ARG A 23 -28.59 -27.90 18.84
C ARG A 23 -28.78 -28.59 17.49
N PHE A 24 -29.33 -27.89 16.49
CA PHE A 24 -29.38 -28.37 15.10
C PHE A 24 -28.06 -28.21 14.33
N GLY A 25 -26.97 -27.79 14.99
CA GLY A 25 -25.65 -27.63 14.38
C GLY A 25 -25.52 -26.41 13.48
N ILE A 26 -26.51 -25.51 13.49
CA ILE A 26 -26.46 -24.24 12.76
C ILE A 26 -25.70 -23.24 13.63
N ASP A 27 -24.43 -23.02 13.30
CA ASP A 27 -23.59 -22.06 14.02
C ASP A 27 -24.07 -20.63 13.76
N VAL A 28 -24.79 -20.08 14.74
CA VAL A 28 -25.33 -18.72 14.74
C VAL A 28 -24.23 -17.64 14.76
N GLY A 29 -22.95 -18.03 14.83
CA GLY A 29 -21.79 -17.14 14.73
C GLY A 29 -21.74 -16.28 13.46
N TRP A 30 -22.45 -16.65 12.39
CA TRP A 30 -22.57 -15.83 11.16
C TRP A 30 -23.43 -14.57 11.36
N LEU A 31 -24.34 -14.56 12.34
CA LEU A 31 -25.21 -13.42 12.69
C LEU A 31 -24.56 -12.45 13.67
N ASN A 32 -23.32 -12.68 14.11
CA ASN A 32 -22.61 -11.75 14.96
C ASN A 32 -22.14 -10.53 14.14
N PRO A 33 -22.75 -9.34 14.33
CA PRO A 33 -22.42 -8.17 13.52
C PRO A 33 -20.95 -7.76 13.70
N LEU A 34 -20.39 -7.85 14.91
CA LEU A 34 -18.99 -7.53 15.19
C LEU A 34 -18.04 -8.50 14.50
N ALA A 35 -18.38 -9.79 14.47
CA ALA A 35 -17.59 -10.80 13.76
C ALA A 35 -17.63 -10.58 12.25
N PHE A 36 -18.77 -10.18 11.69
CA PHE A 36 -18.90 -9.81 10.28
C PHE A 36 -18.06 -8.57 9.92
N PHE A 37 -18.14 -7.50 10.72
CA PHE A 37 -17.32 -6.31 10.52
C PHE A 37 -15.83 -6.62 10.63
N ARG A 38 -15.42 -7.41 11.63
CA ARG A 38 -14.03 -7.86 11.80
C ARG A 38 -13.60 -8.71 10.60
N ARG A 39 -14.38 -9.70 10.19
CA ARG A 39 -14.08 -10.56 9.03
C ARG A 39 -13.96 -9.75 7.74
N ARG A 40 -14.82 -8.75 7.53
CA ARG A 40 -14.78 -7.89 6.34
C ARG A 40 -13.57 -6.94 6.36
N ALA A 41 -13.21 -6.39 7.52
CA ALA A 41 -11.99 -5.60 7.67
C ALA A 41 -10.72 -6.43 7.43
N TRP A 42 -10.69 -7.67 7.94
CA TRP A 42 -9.58 -8.61 7.72
C TRP A 42 -9.51 -9.08 6.28
N ALA A 43 -10.66 -9.40 5.67
CA ALA A 43 -10.73 -9.75 4.25
C ALA A 43 -10.12 -8.64 3.38
N LYS A 44 -10.48 -7.37 3.64
CA LYS A 44 -9.88 -6.23 2.93
C LYS A 44 -8.35 -6.18 3.10
N LYS A 45 -7.83 -6.42 4.30
CA LYS A 45 -6.38 -6.43 4.55
C LYS A 45 -5.65 -7.58 3.85
N VAL A 46 -6.29 -8.75 3.77
CA VAL A 46 -5.70 -9.96 3.17
C VAL A 46 -5.82 -9.96 1.63
N THR A 47 -6.89 -9.38 1.08
CA THR A 47 -7.11 -9.33 -0.38
C THR A 47 -6.41 -8.18 -1.08
N THR A 48 -5.99 -7.14 -0.35
CA THR A 48 -5.29 -6.00 -0.97
C THR A 48 -3.84 -6.38 -1.22
N PRO A 49 -3.34 -6.31 -2.47
CA PRO A 49 -1.94 -6.54 -2.77
C PRO A 49 -1.04 -5.63 -1.92
N PRO A 50 0.07 -6.15 -1.35
CA PRO A 50 0.92 -5.40 -0.43
C PRO A 50 1.50 -4.14 -1.06
N LEU A 51 1.65 -4.12 -2.39
CA LEU A 51 2.07 -2.98 -3.19
C LEU A 51 1.16 -1.74 -3.03
N TYR A 52 -0.14 -1.91 -2.81
CA TYR A 52 -1.10 -0.79 -2.61
C TYR A 52 -1.39 -0.53 -1.12
N ALA A 53 -0.72 -1.26 -0.24
CA ALA A 53 -0.88 -1.13 1.20
C ALA A 53 0.25 -0.29 1.84
N LEU A 54 1.10 0.37 1.04
CA LEU A 54 2.27 1.11 1.50
C LEU A 54 1.87 2.37 2.27
N GLU A 55 2.22 2.40 3.55
CA GLU A 55 1.88 3.50 4.45
C GLU A 55 3.06 4.43 4.75
N HIS A 56 4.31 4.01 4.52
CA HIS A 56 5.50 4.80 4.82
C HIS A 56 6.20 5.29 3.54
N PRO A 57 6.60 6.58 3.47
CA PRO A 57 7.30 7.13 2.30
C PRO A 57 8.57 6.36 1.92
N VAL A 58 9.29 5.83 2.91
CA VAL A 58 10.52 5.04 2.70
C VAL A 58 10.26 3.79 1.86
N ASP A 59 9.19 3.06 2.16
CA ASP A 59 8.82 1.85 1.43
C ASP A 59 8.45 2.16 -0.02
N VAL A 60 7.74 3.27 -0.22
CA VAL A 60 7.39 3.76 -1.56
C VAL A 60 8.65 4.12 -2.35
N VAL A 61 9.60 4.84 -1.74
CA VAL A 61 10.86 5.21 -2.41
C VAL A 61 11.59 3.96 -2.90
N ALA A 62 11.70 2.92 -2.07
CA ALA A 62 12.36 1.69 -2.46
C ALA A 62 11.62 0.92 -3.55
N VAL A 63 10.29 0.82 -3.46
CA VAL A 63 9.47 0.19 -4.50
C VAL A 63 9.59 0.95 -5.82
N MET A 64 9.57 2.28 -5.81
CA MET A 64 9.72 3.10 -7.01
C MET A 64 11.13 2.99 -7.60
N ALA A 65 12.18 2.98 -6.77
CA ALA A 65 13.55 2.77 -7.22
C ALA A 65 13.73 1.41 -7.92
N LEU A 66 13.15 0.35 -7.35
CA LEU A 66 13.14 -0.97 -7.96
C LEU A 66 12.32 -1.00 -9.26
N ALA A 67 11.16 -0.34 -9.29
CA ALA A 67 10.34 -0.22 -10.48
C ALA A 67 11.09 0.47 -11.63
N MET A 68 11.93 1.47 -11.34
CA MET A 68 12.74 2.16 -12.35
C MET A 68 13.73 1.24 -13.04
N VAL A 69 14.42 0.37 -12.31
CA VAL A 69 15.37 -0.59 -12.92
C VAL A 69 14.63 -1.74 -13.62
N GLN A 70 13.51 -2.21 -13.06
CA GLN A 70 12.67 -3.24 -13.67
C GLN A 70 11.95 -2.79 -14.94
N ALA A 71 11.71 -1.49 -15.12
CA ALA A 71 11.10 -0.94 -16.34
C ALA A 71 11.93 -1.25 -17.61
N THR A 72 13.24 -1.50 -17.46
CA THR A 72 14.13 -1.90 -18.57
C THR A 72 14.17 -3.41 -18.82
N GLY A 73 13.53 -4.22 -17.97
CA GLY A 73 13.51 -5.67 -18.06
C GLY A 73 14.19 -6.35 -16.87
N ALA A 74 15.03 -7.35 -17.14
CA ALA A 74 15.72 -8.09 -16.10
C ALA A 74 16.74 -7.20 -15.37
N VAL A 75 16.65 -7.15 -14.04
CA VAL A 75 17.53 -6.35 -13.20
C VAL A 75 18.94 -6.94 -13.19
N THR A 76 19.93 -6.15 -13.59
CA THR A 76 21.34 -6.56 -13.54
C THR A 76 21.93 -6.40 -12.13
N VAL A 77 23.08 -7.05 -11.87
CA VAL A 77 23.80 -6.90 -10.59
C VAL A 77 24.21 -5.44 -10.36
N GLU A 78 24.67 -4.76 -11.41
CA GLU A 78 25.04 -3.34 -11.36
C GLU A 78 23.85 -2.44 -11.00
N GLN A 79 22.69 -2.67 -11.62
CA GLN A 79 21.46 -1.94 -11.30
C GLN A 79 21.02 -2.18 -9.85
N LYS A 80 21.11 -3.42 -9.37
CA LYS A 80 20.81 -3.76 -7.98
C LYS A 80 21.73 -3.02 -7.01
N GLU A 81 23.05 -3.13 -7.19
CA GLU A 81 24.03 -2.49 -6.30
C GLU A 81 23.91 -0.96 -6.36
N GLY A 82 23.67 -0.38 -7.54
CA GLY A 82 23.43 1.05 -7.70
C GLY A 82 22.18 1.53 -6.94
N VAL A 83 21.06 0.79 -7.01
CA VAL A 83 19.87 1.14 -6.23
C VAL A 83 20.13 0.98 -4.73
N LEU A 84 20.81 -0.07 -4.29
CA LEU A 84 21.16 -0.24 -2.88
C LEU A 84 22.02 0.93 -2.36
N ALA A 85 22.99 1.39 -3.15
CA ALA A 85 23.80 2.56 -2.82
C ALA A 85 22.94 3.83 -2.71
N LEU A 86 22.01 4.06 -3.64
CA LEU A 86 21.09 5.19 -3.59
C LEU A 86 20.20 5.15 -2.35
N LEU A 87 19.67 3.98 -1.99
CA LEU A 87 18.85 3.81 -0.79
C LEU A 87 19.65 4.10 0.48
N ARG A 88 20.88 3.60 0.60
CA ARG A 88 21.76 3.89 1.75
C ARG A 88 22.06 5.38 1.86
N GLN A 89 22.40 6.02 0.75
CA GLN A 89 22.77 7.44 0.72
C GLN A 89 21.58 8.35 1.05
N HIS A 90 20.42 8.12 0.43
CA HIS A 90 19.28 9.04 0.53
C HIS A 90 18.37 8.77 1.72
N LEU A 91 18.36 7.54 2.24
CA LEU A 91 17.50 7.15 3.38
C LEU A 91 18.30 6.94 4.67
N GLY A 92 19.63 7.05 4.64
CA GLY A 92 20.49 6.86 5.82
C GLY A 92 20.46 5.44 6.38
N LEU A 93 20.19 4.43 5.52
CA LEU A 93 20.05 3.04 5.92
C LEU A 93 21.40 2.34 5.99
N GLY A 94 21.53 1.37 6.91
CA GLY A 94 22.64 0.42 6.90
C GLY A 94 22.53 -0.60 5.77
N ASP A 95 23.61 -1.34 5.51
CA ASP A 95 23.67 -2.31 4.40
C ASP A 95 22.58 -3.39 4.50
N ALA A 96 22.36 -3.91 5.70
CA ALA A 96 21.35 -4.94 5.97
C ALA A 96 19.92 -4.41 5.74
N ASP A 97 19.64 -3.19 6.20
CA ASP A 97 18.30 -2.58 6.08
C ASP A 97 17.98 -2.25 4.63
N ALA A 98 18.95 -1.71 3.87
CA ALA A 98 18.78 -1.46 2.45
C ALA A 98 18.50 -2.75 1.66
N ASN A 99 19.20 -3.85 1.99
CA ASN A 99 18.96 -5.14 1.35
C ASN A 99 17.61 -5.75 1.74
N ASN A 100 17.21 -5.65 3.02
CA ASN A 100 15.89 -6.07 3.47
C ASN A 100 14.78 -5.32 2.74
N LEU A 101 14.94 -4.00 2.59
CA LEU A 101 13.99 -3.14 1.91
C LEU A 101 13.90 -3.47 0.41
N TRP A 102 15.03 -3.77 -0.24
CA TRP A 102 15.06 -4.28 -1.60
C TRP A 102 14.29 -5.59 -1.76
N VAL A 103 14.53 -6.57 -0.87
CA VAL A 103 13.86 -7.87 -0.91
C VAL A 103 12.35 -7.71 -0.70
N ALA A 104 11.93 -6.90 0.27
CA ALA A 104 10.53 -6.59 0.51
C ALA A 104 9.87 -5.96 -0.72
N SER A 105 10.53 -4.97 -1.33
CA SER A 105 10.05 -4.29 -2.54
C SER A 105 9.92 -5.25 -3.73
N SER A 106 10.88 -6.16 -3.91
CA SER A 106 10.86 -7.18 -4.96
C SER A 106 9.69 -8.14 -4.80
N HIS A 107 9.44 -8.57 -3.55
CA HIS A 107 8.29 -9.41 -3.24
C HIS A 107 6.95 -8.70 -3.52
N MET A 108 6.85 -7.40 -3.23
CA MET A 108 5.64 -6.60 -3.51
C MET A 108 5.37 -6.44 -5.01
N LEU A 109 6.42 -6.21 -5.80
CA LEU A 109 6.32 -6.10 -7.26
C LEU A 109 6.14 -7.48 -7.93
N ARG A 110 6.46 -8.60 -7.24
CA ARG A 110 6.34 -9.97 -7.78
C ARG A 110 7.08 -10.14 -9.10
N ASN A 111 8.24 -9.48 -9.23
CA ASN A 111 9.08 -9.50 -10.43
C ASN A 111 8.39 -9.02 -11.71
N ARG A 112 7.40 -8.11 -11.60
CA ARG A 112 6.79 -7.43 -12.75
C ARG A 112 7.16 -5.95 -12.74
N ALA A 113 7.33 -5.37 -13.93
CA ALA A 113 7.45 -3.92 -14.08
C ALA A 113 6.14 -3.24 -13.61
N LEU A 114 6.28 -2.17 -12.85
CA LEU A 114 5.15 -1.35 -12.41
C LEU A 114 4.60 -0.56 -13.59
N ALA A 115 3.28 -0.60 -13.82
CA ALA A 115 2.68 0.23 -14.85
C ALA A 115 2.54 1.69 -14.36
N PRO A 116 2.76 2.71 -15.21
CA PRO A 116 2.56 4.12 -14.84
C PRO A 116 1.15 4.42 -14.30
N THR A 117 0.14 3.68 -14.78
CA THR A 117 -1.26 3.79 -14.33
C THR A 117 -1.49 3.29 -12.90
N GLU A 118 -0.60 2.46 -12.36
CA GLU A 118 -0.69 1.93 -10.99
C GLU A 118 -0.08 2.90 -9.96
N VAL A 119 0.76 3.85 -10.38
CA VAL A 119 1.46 4.80 -9.50
C VAL A 119 0.51 5.54 -8.53
N PRO A 120 -0.66 6.06 -8.97
CA PRO A 120 -1.59 6.70 -8.04
C PRO A 120 -2.10 5.76 -6.94
N ALA A 121 -2.34 4.49 -7.25
CA ALA A 121 -2.81 3.49 -6.29
C ALA A 121 -1.72 3.10 -5.28
N VAL A 122 -0.44 3.08 -5.71
CA VAL A 122 0.69 2.85 -4.80
C VAL A 122 0.89 4.01 -3.83
N LEU A 123 0.71 5.25 -4.32
CA LEU A 123 0.88 6.45 -3.51
C LEU A 123 -0.32 6.74 -2.61
N GLU A 124 -1.52 6.27 -2.94
CA GLU A 124 -2.78 6.64 -2.28
C GLU A 124 -2.72 6.66 -0.74
N ARG A 125 -2.16 5.62 -0.11
CA ARG A 125 -2.15 5.47 1.36
C ARG A 125 -1.01 6.22 2.07
N SER A 126 -0.02 6.67 1.32
CA SER A 126 1.18 7.34 1.85
C SER A 126 1.30 8.80 1.41
N ILE A 127 0.55 9.22 0.37
CA ILE A 127 0.68 10.52 -0.30
C ILE A 127 0.59 11.70 0.67
N GLU A 128 -0.25 11.61 1.70
CA GLU A 128 -0.40 12.66 2.72
C GLU A 128 0.85 12.82 3.60
N LYS A 129 1.60 11.74 3.84
CA LYS A 129 2.80 11.71 4.67
C LYS A 129 4.07 12.20 3.95
N PHE A 130 3.98 12.44 2.64
CA PHE A 130 5.06 13.05 1.87
C PHE A 130 5.14 14.55 2.15
N THR A 131 6.30 14.98 2.66
CA THR A 131 6.74 16.37 2.72
C THR A 131 7.43 16.74 1.41
N ASP A 132 7.65 18.02 1.15
CA ASP A 132 8.38 18.47 -0.05
C ASP A 132 9.79 17.87 -0.11
N TYR A 133 10.45 17.70 1.05
CA TYR A 133 11.71 16.99 1.15
C TYR A 133 11.58 15.53 0.70
N HIS A 134 10.57 14.80 1.15
CA HIS A 134 10.34 13.41 0.74
C HIS A 134 10.08 13.28 -0.77
N VAL A 135 9.35 14.23 -1.36
CA VAL A 135 9.09 14.26 -2.81
C VAL A 135 10.39 14.49 -3.58
N GLN A 136 11.22 15.43 -3.14
CA GLN A 136 12.51 15.70 -3.77
C GLN A 136 13.45 14.49 -3.65
N THR A 137 13.51 13.84 -2.49
CA THR A 137 14.31 12.62 -2.30
C THR A 137 13.82 11.47 -3.18
N LEU A 138 12.50 11.25 -3.25
CA LEU A 138 11.92 10.25 -4.15
C LEU A 138 12.33 10.50 -5.61
N ARG A 139 12.18 11.74 -6.08
CA ARG A 139 12.55 12.11 -7.45
C ARG A 139 14.04 11.90 -7.70
N SER A 140 14.91 12.33 -6.81
CA SER A 140 16.37 12.14 -6.93
C SER A 140 16.74 10.65 -6.98
N VAL A 141 16.13 9.81 -6.14
CA VAL A 141 16.39 8.37 -6.14
C VAL A 141 15.89 7.72 -7.42
N MET A 142 14.70 8.07 -7.92
CA MET A 142 14.18 7.52 -9.18
C MET A 142 15.03 7.94 -10.38
N GLN A 143 15.44 9.21 -10.44
CA GLN A 143 16.33 9.71 -11.49
C GLN A 143 17.71 9.05 -11.42
N GLY A 144 18.28 8.91 -10.22
CA GLY A 144 19.53 8.19 -10.01
C GLY A 144 19.43 6.74 -10.47
N ALA A 145 18.35 6.04 -10.11
CA ALA A 145 18.10 4.66 -10.51
C ALA A 145 17.98 4.51 -12.04
N ALA A 146 17.36 5.48 -12.72
CA ALA A 146 17.25 5.50 -14.16
C ALA A 146 18.60 5.69 -14.87
N GLN A 147 19.51 6.43 -14.24
CA GLN A 147 20.82 6.78 -14.80
C GLN A 147 21.93 5.76 -14.50
N ILE A 148 21.65 4.71 -13.70
CA ILE A 148 22.65 3.66 -13.42
C ILE A 148 23.13 3.02 -14.73
N VAL A 149 22.21 2.75 -15.65
CA VAL A 149 22.52 2.27 -17.01
C VAL A 149 21.88 3.21 -18.01
N PRO A 150 22.62 4.18 -18.57
CA PRO A 150 22.10 5.10 -19.57
C PRO A 150 21.95 4.40 -20.94
N PRO A 151 21.06 4.90 -21.82
CA PRO A 151 20.18 6.05 -21.64
C PRO A 151 18.87 5.70 -20.92
N THR A 152 18.24 6.70 -20.30
CA THR A 152 16.91 6.55 -19.69
C THR A 152 15.88 6.12 -20.74
N SER A 153 15.19 5.01 -20.47
CA SER A 153 14.15 4.46 -21.35
C SER A 153 12.83 5.25 -21.28
N ALA A 154 12.00 5.13 -22.32
CA ALA A 154 10.68 5.74 -22.34
C ALA A 154 9.78 5.28 -21.18
N ALA A 155 9.87 3.99 -20.80
CA ALA A 155 9.10 3.46 -19.67
C ALA A 155 9.49 4.10 -18.32
N GLN A 156 10.79 4.34 -18.13
CA GLN A 156 11.30 5.05 -16.94
C GLN A 156 10.86 6.52 -16.91
N GLN A 157 10.83 7.19 -18.07
CA GLN A 157 10.32 8.56 -18.17
C GLN A 157 8.83 8.64 -17.81
N GLN A 158 8.02 7.72 -18.35
CA GLN A 158 6.58 7.65 -18.03
C GLN A 158 6.32 7.41 -16.54
N LEU A 159 7.16 6.62 -15.86
CA LEU A 159 7.06 6.41 -14.42
C LEU A 159 7.38 7.70 -13.63
N LEU A 160 8.44 8.42 -14.00
CA LEU A 160 8.77 9.72 -13.39
C LEU A 160 7.64 10.73 -13.57
N GLU A 161 7.10 10.84 -14.79
CA GLU A 161 5.98 11.74 -15.10
C GLU A 161 4.71 11.39 -14.32
N ALA A 162 4.40 10.10 -14.16
CA ALA A 162 3.24 9.65 -13.39
C ALA A 162 3.34 10.01 -11.91
N VAL A 163 4.55 9.89 -11.32
CA VAL A 163 4.81 10.32 -9.94
C VAL A 163 4.65 11.84 -9.81
N ASP A 164 5.23 12.59 -10.73
CA ASP A 164 5.16 14.06 -10.74
C ASP A 164 3.73 14.56 -10.88
N ALA A 165 2.94 13.97 -11.77
CA ALA A 165 1.52 14.29 -11.94
C ALA A 165 0.71 14.01 -10.67
N CYS A 166 1.02 12.93 -9.95
CA CYS A 166 0.34 12.57 -8.71
C CYS A 166 0.56 13.64 -7.61
N PHE A 167 1.81 14.08 -7.41
CA PHE A 167 2.12 15.12 -6.43
C PHE A 167 1.66 16.52 -6.87
N ALA A 168 1.70 16.85 -8.17
CA ALA A 168 1.14 18.09 -8.68
C ALA A 168 -0.37 18.20 -8.41
N LYS A 169 -1.12 17.10 -8.63
CA LYS A 169 -2.55 17.02 -8.30
C LYS A 169 -2.81 17.23 -6.80
N LYS A 170 -1.97 16.66 -5.93
CA LYS A 170 -2.03 16.87 -4.47
C LYS A 170 -1.83 18.34 -4.12
N GLN A 171 -0.80 18.99 -4.67
CA GLN A 171 -0.50 20.39 -4.40
C GLN A 171 -1.62 21.33 -4.89
N ALA A 172 -2.22 21.04 -6.05
CA ALA A 172 -3.36 21.79 -6.57
C ALA A 172 -4.58 21.65 -5.66
N ALA A 173 -4.88 20.44 -5.16
CA ALA A 173 -5.97 20.22 -4.21
C ALA A 173 -5.73 20.88 -2.84
N ALA A 174 -4.46 21.02 -2.44
CA ALA A 174 -4.06 21.65 -1.18
C ALA A 174 -4.05 23.19 -1.20
N ARG A 175 -4.26 23.84 -2.35
CA ARG A 175 -4.51 25.29 -2.46
C ARG A 175 -6.02 25.52 -2.66
N PRO A 176 -6.83 25.71 -1.61
CA PRO A 176 -8.25 25.89 -1.83
C PRO A 176 -8.54 27.24 -2.50
N TRP A 177 -7.94 28.35 -2.06
CA TRP A 177 -8.28 29.69 -2.54
C TRP A 177 -7.06 30.62 -2.40
N ALA A 178 -6.38 30.92 -3.51
CA ALA A 178 -5.49 32.07 -3.63
C ALA A 178 -6.07 32.98 -4.72
N GLY A 179 -7.08 33.76 -4.33
CA GLY A 179 -7.75 34.78 -5.11
C GLY A 179 -8.17 35.88 -4.17
#